data_AF-A0A182EUR1-F1
#
_entry.id   AF-A0A182EUR1-F1
#
_cell.length_a   1.000
_cell.length_b   1.000
_cell.length_c   1.000
_cell.angle_alpha   90.00
_cell.angle_beta   90.00
_cell.angle_gamma   90.00
#
_symmetry.space_group_name_H-M   'P 1'
#
loop_
_entity.id
_entity.type
_entity.pdbx_description
1 polymer ?
#
loop_
_entity_poly.entity_id
_entity_poly.type
_entity_poly.pdbx_seq_one_letter_code
_entity_poly.pdbx_strand_id
1 'polypeptide(L)'
;MPASFLCIFILCTVTLLIFSDQSGSFMSPIGDLATSFQVVLLIYTVVPLPLYLCIFTGLAYSILFEMIAPGSTSYADTLGVKLILHLGINLLGVHLFILTQVRQRKTFLRVGQSLLARKDLEMETQFKDHMIQSVMPKKVANELLKETQVRRSSANQEANLRAKSHFQATRETNESTGTLLAPNVRKFRPFTMNLMTNVSILFADIAGK
;
A
#
# COMPACT_ATOMS: atom_id res chain seq x y z
N MET A 1 16.03 18.53 2.97
CA MET A 1 15.51 19.38 4.06
C MET A 1 15.56 20.87 3.70
N PRO A 2 16.71 21.52 3.43
CA PRO A 2 16.73 22.96 3.10
C PRO A 2 16.05 23.30 1.77
N ALA A 3 16.20 22.45 0.74
CA ALA A 3 15.60 22.67 -0.57
C ALA A 3 14.05 22.71 -0.54
N SER A 4 13.42 21.87 0.29
CA SER A 4 11.96 21.88 0.47
C SER A 4 11.46 23.12 1.21
N PHE A 5 12.24 23.65 2.15
CA PHE A 5 11.93 24.93 2.81
C PHE A 5 12.06 26.12 1.87
N LEU A 6 13.14 26.15 1.08
CA LEU A 6 13.33 27.17 0.06
C LEU A 6 12.24 27.13 -0.99
N CYS A 7 11.83 25.94 -1.44
CA CYS A 7 10.72 25.79 -2.38
C CYS A 7 9.40 26.36 -1.84
N ILE A 8 9.05 26.06 -0.59
CA ILE A 8 7.84 26.61 0.05
C ILE A 8 7.93 28.11 0.20
N PHE A 9 9.06 28.63 0.67
CA PHE A 9 9.26 30.07 0.83
C PHE A 9 9.14 30.78 -0.52
N ILE A 10 9.79 30.27 -1.56
CA ILE A 10 9.73 30.81 -2.93
C ILE A 10 8.30 30.76 -3.46
N LEU A 11 7.59 29.64 -3.35
CA LEU A 11 6.20 29.53 -3.81
C LEU A 11 5.26 30.50 -3.06
N CYS A 12 5.46 30.66 -1.76
CA CYS A 12 4.69 31.58 -0.93
C CYS A 12 4.99 33.06 -1.30
N THR A 13 6.25 33.41 -1.52
CA THR A 13 6.63 34.76 -1.96
C THR A 13 6.16 35.08 -3.38
N VAL A 14 6.25 34.12 -4.31
CA VAL A 14 5.80 34.29 -5.70
C VAL A 14 4.30 34.48 -5.76
N THR A 15 3.54 33.73 -4.97
CA THR A 15 2.07 33.86 -4.91
C THR A 15 1.64 35.19 -4.28
N LEU A 16 2.30 35.63 -3.20
CA LEU A 16 2.06 36.97 -2.64
C LEU A 16 2.45 38.09 -3.62
N LEU A 17 3.53 37.93 -4.38
CA LEU A 17 3.96 38.90 -5.39
C LEU A 17 2.94 39.03 -6.54
N ILE A 18 2.43 37.90 -7.04
CA ILE A 18 1.39 37.86 -8.09
C ILE A 18 0.11 38.56 -7.61
N PHE A 19 -0.30 38.33 -6.36
CA PHE A 19 -1.44 39.01 -5.76
C PHE A 19 -1.22 40.51 -5.54
N SER A 20 0.00 40.91 -5.19
CA SER A 20 0.37 42.32 -4.99
C SER A 20 0.42 43.10 -6.31
N ASP A 21 0.75 42.46 -7.43
CA ASP A 21 0.80 43.07 -8.76
C ASP A 21 -0.61 43.22 -9.36
N GLN A 22 -1.54 42.33 -8.98
CA GLN A 22 -2.91 42.29 -9.47
C GLN A 22 -3.88 43.20 -8.67
N SER A 23 -3.38 44.32 -8.14
CA SER A 23 -4.21 45.40 -7.56
C SER A 23 -5.14 46.11 -8.57
N GLY A 24 -5.05 45.76 -9.86
CA GLY A 24 -5.99 46.18 -10.90
C GLY A 24 -7.11 45.17 -11.11
N SER A 25 -8.29 45.45 -10.53
CA SER A 25 -9.68 44.99 -10.77
C SER A 25 -10.02 43.90 -11.81
N PHE A 26 -9.22 42.84 -12.02
CA PHE A 26 -9.52 41.81 -13.04
C PHE A 26 -9.93 40.45 -12.44
N MET A 27 -9.71 40.22 -11.14
CA MET A 27 -10.10 38.96 -10.48
C MET A 27 -11.33 39.17 -9.59
N SER A 28 -12.31 38.29 -9.76
CA SER A 28 -13.51 38.21 -8.92
C SER A 28 -13.12 37.72 -7.51
N PRO A 29 -13.83 38.11 -6.42
CA PRO A 29 -13.55 37.64 -5.05
C PRO A 29 -13.48 36.11 -4.90
N ILE A 30 -14.12 35.39 -5.81
CA ILE A 30 -14.13 33.92 -5.88
C ILE A 30 -12.80 33.37 -6.41
N GLY A 31 -12.16 34.07 -7.36
CA GLY A 31 -10.85 33.71 -7.91
C GLY A 31 -9.73 33.85 -6.87
N ASP A 32 -9.81 34.88 -6.03
CA ASP A 32 -8.86 35.10 -4.95
C ASP A 32 -8.92 33.98 -3.89
N LEU A 33 -10.13 33.48 -3.60
CA LEU A 33 -10.34 32.36 -2.69
C LEU A 33 -9.98 31.01 -3.31
N ALA A 34 -10.23 30.83 -4.60
CA ALA A 34 -9.87 29.61 -5.31
C ALA A 34 -8.35 29.46 -5.44
N THR A 35 -7.62 30.55 -5.67
CA THR A 35 -6.16 30.53 -5.75
C THR A 35 -5.52 30.36 -4.37
N SER A 36 -6.06 30.97 -3.30
CA SER A 36 -5.58 30.70 -1.93
C SER A 36 -5.79 29.24 -1.54
N PHE A 37 -6.96 28.66 -1.87
CA PHE A 37 -7.22 27.24 -1.69
C PHE A 37 -6.26 26.34 -2.48
N GLN A 38 -6.03 26.66 -3.76
CA GLN A 38 -5.13 25.93 -4.64
C GLN A 38 -3.70 25.92 -4.09
N VAL A 39 -3.20 27.06 -3.61
CA VAL A 39 -1.84 27.20 -3.06
C VAL A 39 -1.69 26.42 -1.77
N VAL A 40 -2.69 26.49 -0.87
CA VAL A 40 -2.74 25.68 0.35
C VAL A 40 -2.69 24.20 -0.01
N LEU A 41 -3.58 23.70 -0.87
CA LEU A 41 -3.57 22.31 -1.27
C LEU A 41 -2.24 21.88 -1.90
N LEU A 42 -1.63 22.72 -2.74
CA LEU A 42 -0.37 22.42 -3.39
C LEU A 42 0.77 22.31 -2.36
N ILE A 43 0.82 23.20 -1.37
CA ILE A 43 1.81 23.15 -0.27
C ILE A 43 1.62 21.89 0.59
N TYR A 44 0.37 21.55 0.95
CA TYR A 44 0.06 20.41 1.81
C TYR A 44 0.18 19.04 1.11
N THR A 45 0.06 18.99 -0.22
CA THR A 45 0.12 17.74 -1.00
C THR A 45 1.49 17.44 -1.59
N VAL A 46 2.25 18.47 -2.00
CA VAL A 46 3.52 18.29 -2.73
C VAL A 46 4.70 18.09 -1.78
N VAL A 47 4.62 18.54 -0.52
CA VAL A 47 5.78 18.52 0.38
C VAL A 47 5.55 17.68 1.64
N PRO A 48 6.24 16.53 1.81
CA PRO A 48 6.13 15.66 2.98
C PRO A 48 6.91 16.25 4.17
N LEU A 49 6.45 17.38 4.72
CA LEU A 49 7.08 18.09 5.84
C LEU A 49 6.31 17.94 7.16
N PRO A 50 6.95 18.17 8.32
CA PRO A 50 6.31 18.06 9.63
C PRO A 50 5.20 19.11 9.84
N LEU A 51 4.11 18.65 10.46
CA LEU A 51 2.83 19.35 10.64
C LEU A 51 2.97 20.76 11.24
N TYR A 52 3.93 20.95 12.15
CA TYR A 52 4.19 22.23 12.82
C TYR A 52 4.56 23.37 11.87
N LEU A 53 5.38 23.07 10.85
CA LEU A 53 5.85 24.10 9.92
C LEU A 53 4.74 24.51 8.96
N CYS A 54 3.86 23.58 8.61
CA CYS A 54 2.71 23.86 7.75
C CYS A 54 1.66 24.73 8.45
N ILE A 55 1.40 24.47 9.73
CA ILE A 55 0.56 25.34 10.57
C ILE A 55 1.16 26.74 10.68
N PHE A 56 2.47 26.84 10.96
CA PHE A 56 3.14 28.13 11.07
C PHE A 56 3.11 28.92 9.77
N THR A 57 3.41 28.28 8.62
CA THR A 57 3.37 28.94 7.32
C THR A 57 1.95 29.31 6.89
N GLY A 58 0.94 28.49 7.21
CA GLY A 58 -0.46 28.79 6.92
C GLY A 58 -0.98 29.98 7.71
N LEU A 59 -0.67 30.03 9.01
CA LEU A 59 -0.98 31.19 9.87
C LEU A 59 -0.25 32.45 9.40
N ALA A 60 1.06 32.36 9.13
CA ALA A 60 1.84 33.49 8.65
C ALA A 60 1.30 34.01 7.30
N TYR A 61 0.95 33.12 6.37
CA TYR A 61 0.34 33.48 5.08
C TYR A 61 -1.02 34.18 5.26
N SER A 62 -1.90 33.65 6.11
CA SER A 62 -3.19 34.30 6.41
C SER A 62 -3.00 35.70 7.02
N ILE A 63 -2.05 35.87 7.93
CA ILE A 63 -1.75 37.19 8.53
C ILE A 63 -1.17 38.16 7.49
N LEU A 64 -0.24 37.72 6.65
CA LEU A 64 0.38 38.54 5.59
C LEU A 64 -0.64 38.96 4.53
N PHE A 65 -1.55 38.07 4.15
CA PHE A 65 -2.62 38.36 3.20
C PHE A 65 -3.61 39.41 3.74
N GLU A 66 -3.98 39.31 5.02
CA GLU A 66 -4.84 40.29 5.71
C GLU A 66 -4.17 41.68 5.74
N MET A 67 -2.85 41.72 5.98
CA MET A 67 -2.06 42.96 6.04
C MET A 67 -1.87 43.64 4.68
N ILE A 68 -1.89 42.88 3.58
CA ILE A 68 -1.77 43.38 2.20
C ILE A 68 -3.11 43.90 1.65
N ALA A 69 -4.24 43.46 2.20
CA ALA A 69 -5.58 43.91 1.83
C ALA A 69 -6.25 44.82 2.89
N PRO A 70 -5.64 45.96 3.33
CA PRO A 70 -6.33 46.93 4.17
C PRO A 70 -7.29 47.75 3.29
N GLY A 71 -8.34 47.10 2.80
CA GLY A 71 -9.43 47.74 2.09
C GLY A 71 -10.30 48.49 3.09
N SER A 72 -10.13 49.80 3.12
CA SER A 72 -10.96 50.79 3.82
C SER A 72 -12.47 50.53 3.64
N THR A 73 -13.07 49.71 4.50
CA THR A 73 -14.52 49.49 4.47
C THR A 73 -15.04 49.19 5.86
N SER A 74 -15.75 50.16 6.41
CA SER A 74 -16.44 50.13 7.68
C SER A 74 -17.60 49.12 7.66
N TYR A 75 -17.34 47.83 7.88
CA TYR A 75 -18.31 46.83 8.40
C TYR A 75 -17.53 45.60 8.92
N ALA A 76 -17.68 45.27 10.21
CA ALA A 76 -17.00 44.13 10.84
C ALA A 76 -17.41 42.76 10.24
N ASP A 77 -18.57 42.69 9.57
CA ASP A 77 -19.11 41.44 9.01
C ASP A 77 -18.30 40.87 7.84
N THR A 78 -17.69 41.70 7.00
CA THR A 78 -16.97 41.20 5.80
C THR A 78 -15.58 40.66 6.14
N LEU A 79 -14.93 41.20 7.17
CA LEU A 79 -13.67 40.68 7.71
C LEU A 79 -13.90 39.34 8.42
N GLY A 80 -14.96 39.23 9.22
CA GLY A 80 -15.31 37.97 9.90
C GLY A 80 -15.54 36.82 8.93
N VAL A 81 -16.26 37.08 7.83
CA VAL A 81 -16.53 36.07 6.78
C VAL A 81 -15.26 35.69 6.00
N LYS A 82 -14.33 36.61 5.76
CA LYS A 82 -13.05 36.28 5.12
C LYS A 82 -12.14 35.45 6.03
N LEU A 83 -12.09 35.78 7.32
CA LEU A 83 -11.30 35.05 8.32
C LEU A 83 -11.84 33.64 8.55
N ILE A 84 -13.16 33.48 8.70
CA ILE A 84 -13.77 32.15 8.88
C ILE A 84 -13.54 31.27 7.65
N LEU A 85 -13.50 31.86 6.45
CA LEU A 85 -13.28 31.14 5.20
C LEU A 85 -11.82 30.70 5.03
N HIS A 86 -10.85 31.55 5.36
CA HIS A 86 -9.43 31.17 5.39
C HIS A 86 -9.15 30.14 6.49
N LEU A 87 -9.79 30.26 7.65
CA LEU A 87 -9.68 29.28 8.73
C LEU A 87 -10.24 27.91 8.29
N GLY A 88 -11.38 27.91 7.60
CA GLY A 88 -11.97 26.70 7.01
C GLY A 88 -11.04 26.02 5.99
N ILE A 89 -10.39 26.81 5.13
CA ILE A 89 -9.44 26.29 4.14
C ILE A 89 -8.20 25.65 4.80
N ASN A 90 -7.66 26.29 5.84
CA ASN A 90 -6.52 25.78 6.58
C ASN A 90 -6.88 24.51 7.36
N LEU A 91 -8.08 24.46 7.95
CA LEU A 91 -8.57 23.28 8.67
C LEU A 91 -8.74 22.08 7.73
N LEU A 92 -9.24 22.32 6.51
CA LEU A 92 -9.34 21.29 5.47
C LEU A 92 -7.95 20.80 5.03
N GLY A 93 -6.98 21.71 4.85
CA GLY A 93 -5.59 21.37 4.55
C GLY A 93 -4.95 20.49 5.62
N VAL A 94 -5.13 20.86 6.90
CA VAL A 94 -4.66 20.07 8.06
C VAL A 94 -5.31 18.68 8.08
N HIS A 95 -6.62 18.59 7.83
CA HIS A 95 -7.33 17.33 7.79
C HIS A 95 -6.81 16.38 6.69
N LEU A 96 -6.60 16.90 5.47
CA LEU A 96 -6.02 16.14 4.35
C LEU A 96 -4.60 15.67 4.64
N PHE A 97 -3.81 16.50 5.31
CA PHE A 97 -2.46 16.15 5.71
C PHE A 97 -2.44 14.99 6.71
N ILE A 98 -3.30 15.02 7.73
CA ILE A 98 -3.42 13.94 8.71
C ILE A 98 -3.84 12.63 8.03
N LEU A 99 -4.82 12.68 7.11
CA LEU A 99 -5.25 11.51 6.33
C LEU A 99 -4.11 10.92 5.50
N THR A 100 -3.26 11.77 4.93
CA THR A 100 -2.10 11.36 4.12
C THR A 100 -1.04 10.69 4.99
N GLN A 101 -0.68 11.28 6.13
CA GLN A 101 0.27 10.70 7.09
C GLN A 101 -0.19 9.34 7.63
N VAL A 102 -1.46 9.26 8.04
CA VAL A 102 -2.06 8.01 8.53
C VAL A 102 -2.07 6.95 7.42
N ARG A 103 -2.34 7.34 6.17
CA ARG A 103 -2.25 6.45 5.02
C ARG A 103 -0.83 5.91 4.84
N GLN A 104 0.20 6.76 4.84
CA GLN A 104 1.60 6.35 4.69
C GLN A 104 2.07 5.38 5.79
N ARG A 105 1.69 5.65 7.05
CA ARG A 105 2.02 4.75 8.17
C ARG A 105 1.29 3.40 8.06
N LYS A 106 0.01 3.42 7.67
CA LYS A 106 -0.79 2.19 7.46
C LYS A 106 -0.29 1.37 6.27
N THR A 107 0.08 2.00 5.15
CA THR A 107 0.65 1.30 4.00
C THR A 107 2.00 0.69 4.35
N PHE A 108 2.86 1.43 5.06
CA PHE A 108 4.14 0.90 5.54
C PHE A 108 3.94 -0.31 6.46
N LEU A 109 3.04 -0.22 7.45
CA LEU A 109 2.78 -1.32 8.38
C LEU A 109 2.21 -2.55 7.65
N ARG A 110 1.29 -2.35 6.71
CA ARG A 110 0.72 -3.43 5.90
C ARG A 110 1.77 -4.11 5.02
N VAL A 111 2.63 -3.33 4.37
CA VAL A 111 3.75 -3.86 3.57
C VAL A 111 4.75 -4.59 4.48
N GLY A 112 5.08 -4.03 5.65
CA GLY A 112 5.96 -4.65 6.64
C GLY A 112 5.43 -5.99 7.14
N GLN A 113 4.14 -6.06 7.50
CA GLN A 113 3.48 -7.31 7.88
C GLN A 113 3.50 -8.33 6.75
N SER A 114 3.25 -7.91 5.50
CA SER A 114 3.30 -8.83 4.34
C SER A 114 4.71 -9.38 4.09
N LEU A 115 5.74 -8.57 4.34
CA LEU A 115 7.14 -9.00 4.23
C LEU A 115 7.54 -9.94 5.36
N LEU A 116 7.12 -9.65 6.59
CA LEU A 116 7.36 -10.50 7.75
C LEU A 116 6.71 -11.87 7.54
N ALA A 117 5.41 -11.91 7.20
CA ALA A 117 4.69 -13.14 6.91
C ALA A 117 5.33 -13.94 5.76
N ARG A 118 5.86 -13.26 4.73
CA ARG A 118 6.57 -13.92 3.63
C ARG A 118 7.89 -14.55 4.10
N LYS A 119 8.63 -13.88 4.99
CA LYS A 119 9.87 -14.41 5.56
C LYS A 119 9.62 -15.57 6.51
N ASP A 120 8.58 -15.50 7.31
CA ASP A 120 8.15 -16.61 8.17
C ASP A 120 7.79 -17.84 7.31
N LEU A 121 7.05 -17.64 6.22
CA LEU A 121 6.69 -18.72 5.29
C LEU A 121 7.92 -19.33 4.59
N GLU A 122 8.90 -18.50 4.20
CA GLU A 122 10.17 -18.96 3.62
C GLU A 122 10.96 -19.83 4.61
N MET A 123 11.08 -19.38 5.86
CA MET A 123 11.74 -20.14 6.93
C MET A 123 11.01 -21.45 7.25
N GLU A 124 9.67 -21.43 7.34
CA GLU A 124 8.88 -22.64 7.59
C GLU A 124 9.03 -23.65 6.44
N THR A 125 9.08 -23.17 5.20
CA THR A 125 9.27 -24.03 4.02
C THR A 125 10.64 -24.72 4.07
N GLN A 126 11.71 -23.98 4.35
CA GLN A 126 13.05 -24.55 4.48
C GLN A 126 13.12 -25.60 5.61
N PHE A 127 12.51 -25.30 6.76
CA PHE A 127 12.44 -26.24 7.87
C PHE A 127 11.70 -27.53 7.48
N LYS A 128 10.57 -27.42 6.76
CA LYS A 128 9.81 -28.58 6.30
C LYS A 128 10.55 -29.38 5.24
N ASP A 129 11.25 -28.72 4.33
CA ASP A 129 12.06 -29.39 3.30
C ASP A 129 13.22 -30.18 3.94
N HIS A 130 13.88 -29.59 4.94
CA HIS A 130 14.90 -30.29 5.73
C HIS A 130 14.31 -31.46 6.52
N MET A 131 13.13 -31.26 7.11
CA MET A 131 12.43 -32.32 7.83
C MET A 131 12.05 -33.49 6.91
N ILE A 132 11.52 -33.21 5.71
CA ILE A 132 11.21 -34.24 4.70
C ILE A 132 12.49 -35.01 4.33
N GLN A 133 13.59 -34.30 4.06
CA GLN A 133 14.85 -34.92 3.66
C GLN A 133 15.50 -35.74 4.80
N SER A 134 15.21 -35.41 6.06
CA SER A 134 15.70 -36.17 7.21
C SER A 134 14.99 -37.52 7.41
N VAL A 135 13.73 -37.63 6.97
CA VAL A 135 12.91 -38.83 7.13
C VAL A 135 12.82 -39.63 5.82
N MET A 136 13.11 -39.00 4.68
CA MET A 136 12.90 -39.56 3.35
C MET A 136 14.13 -39.42 2.44
N PRO A 137 14.54 -40.48 1.73
CA PRO A 137 15.64 -40.41 0.77
C PRO A 137 15.41 -39.35 -0.32
N LYS A 138 16.48 -38.65 -0.71
CA LYS A 138 16.46 -37.46 -1.58
C LYS A 138 15.66 -37.62 -2.88
N LYS A 139 15.69 -38.81 -3.51
CA LYS A 139 15.00 -39.06 -4.79
C LYS A 139 13.49 -38.95 -4.65
N VAL A 140 12.92 -39.52 -3.60
CA VAL A 140 11.47 -39.55 -3.39
C VAL A 140 10.98 -38.23 -2.78
N ALA A 141 11.78 -37.61 -1.89
CA ALA A 141 11.51 -36.26 -1.40
C ALA A 141 11.42 -35.21 -2.53
N ASN A 142 12.35 -35.26 -3.48
CA ASN A 142 12.37 -34.31 -4.60
C ASN A 142 11.20 -34.49 -5.57
N GLU A 143 10.77 -35.73 -5.83
CA GLU A 143 9.57 -36.00 -6.65
C GLU A 143 8.30 -35.45 -5.98
N LEU A 144 8.15 -35.63 -4.66
CA LEU A 144 7.04 -35.07 -3.90
C LEU A 144 7.06 -33.54 -3.85
N LEU A 145 8.22 -32.92 -3.62
CA LEU A 145 8.37 -31.47 -3.65
C LEU A 145 8.05 -30.89 -5.04
N LYS A 146 8.49 -31.57 -6.11
CA LYS A 146 8.20 -31.19 -7.50
C LYS A 146 6.70 -31.31 -7.80
N GLU A 147 6.04 -32.40 -7.42
CA GLU A 147 4.59 -32.56 -7.61
C GLU A 147 3.82 -31.47 -6.85
N THR A 148 4.22 -31.17 -5.62
CA THR A 148 3.60 -30.14 -4.79
C THR A 148 3.80 -28.74 -5.36
N GLN A 149 5.00 -28.43 -5.90
CA GLN A 149 5.28 -27.16 -6.56
C GLN A 149 4.50 -26.99 -7.87
N VAL A 150 4.40 -28.05 -8.69
CA VAL A 150 3.58 -28.03 -9.92
C VAL A 150 2.11 -27.79 -9.56
N ARG A 151 1.55 -28.48 -8.56
CA ARG A 151 0.18 -28.27 -8.11
C ARG A 151 -0.07 -26.85 -7.59
N ARG A 152 0.89 -26.27 -6.85
CA ARG A 152 0.83 -24.86 -6.41
C ARG A 152 0.93 -23.87 -7.57
N SER A 153 1.80 -24.13 -8.55
CA SER A 153 1.98 -23.28 -9.73
C SER A 153 0.73 -23.28 -10.62
N SER A 154 0.13 -24.45 -10.84
CA SER A 154 -1.13 -24.59 -11.57
C SER A 154 -2.27 -23.85 -10.87
N ALA A 155 -2.42 -23.98 -9.55
CA ALA A 155 -3.45 -23.26 -8.79
C ALA A 155 -3.28 -21.73 -8.84
N ASN A 156 -2.04 -21.23 -8.77
CA ASN A 156 -1.75 -19.79 -8.93
C ASN A 156 -2.06 -19.28 -10.35
N GLN A 157 -1.79 -20.10 -11.36
CA GLN A 157 -2.08 -19.75 -12.76
C GLN A 157 -3.60 -19.72 -13.03
N GLU A 158 -4.35 -20.65 -12.46
CA GLU A 158 -5.80 -20.72 -12.53
C GLU A 158 -6.47 -19.53 -11.80
N ALA A 159 -5.96 -19.15 -10.63
CA ALA A 159 -6.41 -17.96 -9.90
C ALA A 159 -6.15 -16.65 -10.67
N ASN A 160 -5.02 -16.56 -11.37
CA ASN A 160 -4.66 -15.38 -12.16
C ASN A 160 -5.50 -15.27 -13.46
N LEU A 161 -5.86 -16.41 -14.08
CA LEU A 161 -6.78 -16.46 -15.20
C LEU A 161 -8.21 -16.04 -14.79
N ARG A 162 -8.67 -16.48 -13.62
CA ARG A 162 -10.00 -16.15 -13.07
C ARG A 162 -10.13 -14.67 -12.65
N ALA A 163 -9.03 -14.06 -12.22
CA ALA A 163 -8.99 -12.63 -11.91
C ALA A 163 -9.05 -11.75 -13.18
N LYS A 164 -8.43 -12.21 -14.28
CA LYS A 164 -8.51 -11.51 -15.59
C LYS A 164 -9.87 -11.67 -16.28
N SER A 165 -10.56 -12.79 -16.07
CA SER A 165 -11.88 -13.05 -16.67
C SER A 165 -13.02 -12.25 -16.03
N HIS A 166 -12.81 -11.59 -14.87
CA HIS A 166 -13.87 -10.81 -14.22
C HIS A 166 -14.17 -9.46 -14.92
N PHE A 167 -13.42 -9.10 -15.96
CA PHE A 167 -13.68 -7.96 -16.84
C PHE A 167 -14.29 -8.36 -18.21
N GLN A 168 -14.55 -9.64 -18.46
CA GLN A 168 -15.07 -10.09 -19.76
C GLN A 168 -16.04 -11.27 -19.63
N ALA A 169 -17.31 -10.90 -19.56
CA ALA A 169 -18.51 -11.60 -20.08
C ALA A 169 -18.75 -13.10 -19.78
N THR A 170 -19.91 -13.34 -19.16
CA THR A 170 -21.00 -14.22 -19.62
C THR A 170 -20.72 -15.10 -20.86
N ARG A 171 -20.61 -16.43 -20.66
CA ARG A 171 -21.37 -17.51 -21.33
C ARG A 171 -20.67 -18.87 -21.22
N GLU A 172 -21.51 -19.87 -20.96
CA GLU A 172 -21.43 -21.28 -21.39
C GLU A 172 -20.53 -22.27 -20.62
N THR A 173 -21.24 -23.08 -19.82
CA THR A 173 -21.17 -24.54 -19.63
C THR A 173 -20.14 -25.31 -20.46
N ASN A 174 -19.29 -26.10 -19.78
CA ASN A 174 -19.19 -27.54 -20.08
C ASN A 174 -18.52 -28.36 -18.98
N GLU A 175 -18.91 -29.63 -18.99
CA GLU A 175 -18.67 -30.70 -18.03
C GLU A 175 -17.20 -31.15 -17.92
N SER A 176 -16.99 -32.02 -16.93
CA SER A 176 -15.87 -32.96 -16.72
C SER A 176 -14.53 -32.44 -16.20
N THR A 177 -14.30 -32.67 -14.91
CA THR A 177 -13.19 -33.54 -14.47
C THR A 177 -13.63 -34.25 -13.19
N GLY A 178 -14.05 -35.51 -13.35
CA GLY A 178 -14.39 -36.38 -12.24
C GLY A 178 -13.17 -36.70 -11.38
N THR A 179 -13.34 -36.57 -10.06
CA THR A 179 -12.76 -37.45 -9.02
C THR A 179 -13.18 -36.97 -7.63
N LEU A 180 -14.48 -36.74 -7.38
CA LEU A 180 -14.97 -36.47 -6.02
C LEU A 180 -16.21 -37.27 -5.60
N LEU A 181 -16.58 -38.33 -6.34
CA LEU A 181 -17.68 -39.20 -5.96
C LEU A 181 -17.31 -40.66 -6.28
N ALA A 182 -16.52 -41.29 -5.41
CA ALA A 182 -16.45 -42.74 -5.36
C ALA A 182 -16.92 -43.19 -3.97
N PRO A 183 -17.95 -44.05 -3.88
CA PRO A 183 -18.67 -44.33 -2.64
C PRO A 183 -17.83 -45.13 -1.65
N ASN A 184 -18.29 -45.15 -0.41
CA ASN A 184 -17.81 -45.98 0.70
C ASN A 184 -17.52 -47.44 0.29
N VAL A 185 -16.26 -47.75 0.01
CA VAL A 185 -15.69 -49.10 0.05
C VAL A 185 -14.37 -48.95 0.78
N ARG A 186 -14.16 -49.70 1.88
CA ARG A 186 -12.98 -49.66 2.76
C ARG A 186 -11.71 -49.24 2.01
N LYS A 187 -11.42 -47.94 2.04
CA LYS A 187 -10.38 -47.35 1.21
C LYS A 187 -9.10 -47.45 2.01
N PHE A 188 -8.23 -48.37 1.61
CA PHE A 188 -6.89 -48.49 2.19
C PHE A 188 -6.24 -47.10 2.22
N ARG A 189 -5.54 -46.79 3.31
CA ARG A 189 -4.73 -45.59 3.35
C ARG A 189 -3.71 -45.68 2.19
N PRO A 190 -3.60 -44.65 1.35
CA PRO A 190 -2.62 -44.66 0.28
C PRO A 190 -1.20 -44.72 0.88
N PHE A 191 -0.35 -45.57 0.32
CA PHE A 191 1.08 -45.63 0.62
C PHE A 191 1.85 -45.93 -0.66
N THR A 192 3.11 -45.49 -0.72
CA THR A 192 3.96 -45.67 -1.90
C THR A 192 5.04 -46.70 -1.59
N MET A 193 5.10 -47.79 -2.37
CA MET A 193 6.12 -48.82 -2.24
C MET A 193 6.55 -49.28 -3.62
N ASN A 194 7.85 -49.16 -3.92
CA ASN A 194 8.42 -49.58 -5.19
C ASN A 194 9.19 -50.90 -4.99
N LEU A 195 8.89 -51.89 -5.83
CA LEU A 195 9.70 -53.11 -5.92
C LEU A 195 11.05 -52.75 -6.58
N MET A 196 12.16 -53.02 -5.91
CA MET A 196 13.50 -52.80 -6.45
C MET A 196 14.23 -54.15 -6.57
N THR A 197 14.83 -54.41 -7.72
CA THR A 197 15.70 -55.57 -7.97
C THR A 197 17.17 -55.11 -8.01
N ASN A 198 18.11 -55.96 -7.60
CA ASN A 198 19.55 -55.65 -7.51
C ASN A 198 19.93 -54.60 -6.44
N VAL A 199 19.54 -54.83 -5.19
CA VAL A 199 19.99 -54.06 -4.03
C VAL A 199 20.76 -54.97 -3.07
N SER A 200 21.81 -54.46 -2.43
CA SER A 200 22.53 -55.15 -1.35
C SER A 200 22.10 -54.58 0.00
N ILE A 201 21.98 -55.44 1.01
CA ILE A 201 21.55 -55.07 2.37
C ILE A 201 22.71 -55.36 3.32
N LEU A 202 23.17 -54.34 4.05
CA LEU A 202 24.23 -54.46 5.06
C LEU A 202 23.63 -54.23 6.44
N PHE A 203 23.82 -55.18 7.36
CA PHE A 203 23.48 -55.04 8.77
C PHE A 203 24.76 -54.88 9.59
N ALA A 204 24.73 -53.98 10.58
CA ALA A 204 25.79 -53.82 11.55
C ALA A 204 25.17 -53.64 12.94
N ASP A 205 25.63 -54.42 13.90
CA ASP A 205 25.19 -54.38 15.29
C ASP A 205 26.42 -54.38 16.21
N ILE A 206 26.33 -53.69 17.34
CA ILE A 206 27.42 -53.62 18.32
C ILE A 206 27.17 -54.72 19.35
N ALA A 207 28.02 -55.74 19.35
CA ALA A 207 27.99 -56.77 20.37
C ALA A 207 28.37 -56.18 21.74
N GLY A 208 27.45 -56.23 22.71
CA GLY A 208 27.68 -55.78 24.08
C GLY A 208 28.71 -56.64 24.82
N LYS A 209 29.64 -55.99 25.53
CA LYS A 209 30.53 -56.61 26.53
C LYS A 209 30.01 -56.35 27.93
#